data_AF-A0A511X6X4-F1
#
_entry.id   AF-A0A511X6X4-F1
#
_cell.length_a   1.000
_cell.length_b   1.000
_cell.length_c   1.000
_cell.angle_alpha   90.00
_cell.angle_beta   90.00
_cell.angle_gamma   90.00
#
_symmetry.space_group_name_H-M   'P 1'
#
loop_
_entity.id
_entity.type
_entity.pdbx_description
1 polymer ?
#
loop_
_entity_poly.entity_id
_entity_poly.type
_entity_poly.pdbx_seq_one_letter_code
_entity_poly.pdbx_strand_id
1 'polypeptide(L)'
;MKIQGHIPPEQGASQRSTAKRRAIASGLLSWGFALAAVCSSIGQSRADADHPPLMPMRDAVVTYEVRADGSQEPQSVKVWFSAQGAQQRIDSPDGAGSTILNRTSKEVVIALHKPRIYTKLEQRDGVRSPFLLDVSMQFKREGESTIAGTHCTDWTVTSGRGQATACVTSDGLILRENGVDADGINGALVAKTISYEPIPQSVFSPPAGYQEVHRHRIAPGGGAAGAPVLGPVGAAGEGAATVTPASPAAGQSGAVASDAASGR
;
A
#
# COMPACT_ATOMS: atom_id res chain seq x y z
N MET A 1 33.64 48.07 -3.94
CA MET A 1 33.41 47.86 -2.49
C MET A 1 33.48 46.36 -2.21
N LYS A 2 34.40 45.96 -1.32
CA LYS A 2 34.70 44.59 -0.88
C LYS A 2 34.07 44.39 0.50
N ILE A 3 33.34 43.30 0.72
CA ILE A 3 32.93 42.82 2.06
C ILE A 3 32.86 41.28 1.93
N GLN A 4 33.96 40.53 2.09
CA GLN A 4 34.61 40.06 3.32
C GLN A 4 33.68 39.17 4.16
N GLY A 5 33.96 37.86 4.11
CA GLY A 5 33.18 36.79 4.72
C GLY A 5 33.47 36.57 6.20
N HIS A 6 32.63 35.74 6.82
CA HIS A 6 32.81 35.25 8.18
C HIS A 6 32.35 33.80 8.26
N ILE A 7 33.31 32.91 8.54
CA ILE A 7 33.16 31.48 8.83
C ILE A 7 33.24 31.34 10.35
N PRO A 8 32.24 30.76 11.05
CA PRO A 8 32.37 30.42 12.46
C PRO A 8 33.09 29.06 12.65
N PRO A 9 33.86 28.89 13.75
CA PRO A 9 34.77 27.76 13.95
C PRO A 9 34.13 26.52 14.59
N GLU A 10 34.76 25.36 14.28
CA GLU A 10 34.62 24.07 14.95
C GLU A 10 34.77 24.16 16.47
N GLN A 11 33.93 23.42 17.20
CA GLN A 11 34.18 23.07 18.60
C GLN A 11 34.33 21.56 18.74
N GLY A 12 35.57 21.12 18.88
CA GLY A 12 35.92 19.84 19.47
C GLY A 12 35.99 19.96 20.99
N ALA A 13 35.36 19.02 21.71
CA ALA A 13 35.60 18.82 23.13
C ALA A 13 35.70 17.32 23.44
N SER A 14 36.95 16.88 23.53
CA SER A 14 37.39 15.57 24.00
C SER A 14 37.03 15.39 25.48
N GLN A 15 36.09 14.51 25.81
CA GLN A 15 35.82 14.11 27.19
C GLN A 15 36.71 12.91 27.57
N ARG A 16 37.81 13.20 28.26
CA ARG A 16 38.60 12.20 29.01
C ARG A 16 37.91 11.94 30.35
N SER A 17 37.26 10.79 30.48
CA SER A 17 36.74 10.28 31.76
C SER A 17 37.88 9.65 32.56
N THR A 18 38.29 10.33 33.64
CA THR A 18 39.23 9.81 34.63
C THR A 18 38.52 8.88 35.61
N ALA A 19 38.84 7.59 35.54
CA ALA A 19 38.46 6.61 36.56
C ALA A 19 39.24 6.85 37.87
N LYS A 20 38.54 7.14 38.96
CA LYS A 20 39.09 7.08 40.32
C LYS A 20 38.44 5.94 41.09
N ARG A 21 39.23 4.88 41.25
CA ARG A 21 39.03 3.82 42.23
C ARG A 21 39.18 4.39 43.64
N ARG A 22 38.22 4.13 44.53
CA ARG A 22 38.47 4.07 45.98
C ARG A 22 37.65 2.92 46.56
N ALA A 23 38.38 1.89 46.99
CA ALA A 23 37.90 0.88 47.91
C ALA A 23 37.95 1.46 49.33
N ILE A 24 36.89 1.28 50.12
CA ILE A 24 36.95 1.29 51.58
C ILE A 24 36.07 0.12 52.06
N ALA A 25 36.66 -0.68 52.92
CA ALA A 25 36.11 -1.90 53.50
C ALA A 25 35.46 -1.63 54.88
N SER A 26 34.52 -2.51 55.21
CA SER A 26 34.19 -3.01 56.56
C SER A 26 33.50 -2.10 57.58
N GLY A 27 32.33 -2.56 58.06
CA GLY A 27 31.73 -2.15 59.34
C GLY A 27 30.29 -2.65 59.52
N LEU A 28 30.10 -3.64 60.41
CA LEU A 28 28.82 -4.22 60.83
C LEU A 28 27.99 -3.25 61.69
N LEU A 29 26.65 -3.22 61.56
CA LEU A 29 25.64 -3.48 62.61
C LEU A 29 24.21 -3.09 62.15
N SER A 30 23.27 -3.87 62.66
CA SER A 30 21.82 -3.95 62.39
C SER A 30 20.99 -2.68 62.66
N TRP A 31 19.96 -2.44 61.85
CA TRP A 31 18.56 -2.27 62.30
C TRP A 31 17.60 -2.08 61.12
N GLY A 32 16.43 -2.72 61.24
CA GLY A 32 15.42 -2.78 60.20
C GLY A 32 14.79 -1.42 59.90
N PHE A 33 14.62 -1.16 58.61
CA PHE A 33 13.60 -0.26 58.09
C PHE A 33 12.97 -0.94 56.88
N ALA A 34 11.70 -1.34 57.03
CA ALA A 34 10.84 -1.59 55.91
C ALA A 34 10.62 -0.26 55.19
N LEU A 35 11.14 -0.11 53.96
CA LEU A 35 10.73 0.96 53.06
C LEU A 35 10.16 0.33 51.79
N ALA A 36 8.91 0.68 51.54
CA ALA A 36 8.08 0.23 50.45
C ALA A 36 8.76 0.40 49.10
N ALA A 37 8.73 -0.67 48.30
CA ALA A 37 9.07 -0.65 46.89
C ALA A 37 8.05 0.23 46.14
N VAL A 38 8.44 1.47 45.82
CA VAL A 38 7.72 2.29 44.85
C VAL A 38 8.11 1.80 43.46
N CYS A 39 7.34 0.86 42.92
CA CYS A 39 7.34 0.58 41.48
C CYS A 39 6.80 1.81 40.76
N SER A 40 7.67 2.75 40.39
CA SER A 40 7.33 3.78 39.42
C SER A 40 7.17 3.11 38.05
N SER A 41 5.94 2.73 37.74
CA SER A 41 5.51 2.39 36.39
C SER A 41 5.66 3.65 35.54
N ILE A 42 6.81 3.81 34.88
CA ILE A 42 6.95 4.77 33.80
C ILE A 42 6.12 4.21 32.64
N GLY A 43 4.82 4.49 32.68
CA GLY A 43 3.96 4.35 31.52
C GLY A 43 4.52 5.28 30.44
N GLN A 44 5.21 4.71 29.47
CA GLN A 44 5.54 5.41 28.25
C GLN A 44 4.21 5.69 27.55
N SER A 45 3.62 6.85 27.81
CA SER A 45 2.68 7.46 26.88
C SER A 45 3.45 7.59 25.57
N ARG A 46 3.20 6.69 24.61
CA ARG A 46 3.61 6.91 23.23
C ARG A 46 2.99 8.26 22.87
N ALA A 47 3.84 9.25 22.61
CA ALA A 47 3.40 10.46 21.95
C ALA A 47 2.60 10.02 20.72
N ASP A 48 1.42 10.59 20.58
CA ASP A 48 0.55 10.24 19.47
C ASP A 48 1.29 10.63 18.19
N ALA A 49 1.63 9.65 17.35
CA ALA A 49 2.39 9.94 16.14
C ALA A 49 1.51 10.76 15.18
N ASP A 50 2.07 11.80 14.57
CA ASP A 50 1.34 12.66 13.62
C ASP A 50 0.91 11.91 12.34
N HIS A 51 1.42 10.69 12.13
CA HIS A 51 1.05 9.80 11.03
C HIS A 51 1.21 8.32 11.44
N PRO A 52 0.49 7.39 10.78
CA PRO A 52 0.75 5.96 10.92
C PRO A 52 2.10 5.57 10.28
N PRO A 53 2.69 4.41 10.63
CA PRO A 53 3.78 3.86 9.84
C PRO A 53 3.31 3.68 8.38
N LEU A 54 4.10 4.15 7.43
CA LEU A 54 3.70 4.18 6.03
C LEU A 54 3.89 2.83 5.30
N MET A 55 4.61 1.91 5.95
CA MET A 55 4.92 0.59 5.41
C MET A 55 5.04 -0.45 6.53
N PRO A 56 4.79 -1.74 6.25
CA PRO A 56 4.94 -2.81 7.21
C PRO A 56 6.37 -2.90 7.76
N MET A 57 6.51 -2.96 9.08
CA MET A 57 7.80 -3.09 9.77
C MET A 57 8.27 -4.54 9.88
N ARG A 58 7.40 -5.50 9.54
CA ARG A 58 7.60 -6.94 9.70
C ARG A 58 7.10 -7.70 8.47
N ASP A 59 7.57 -8.93 8.32
CA ASP A 59 7.02 -9.85 7.33
C ASP A 59 5.53 -10.08 7.62
N ALA A 60 4.71 -10.02 6.57
CA ALA A 60 3.28 -10.29 6.67
C ALA A 60 2.71 -10.89 5.39
N VAL A 61 1.77 -11.82 5.55
CA VAL A 61 0.95 -12.35 4.46
C VAL A 61 -0.50 -12.01 4.76
N VAL A 62 -1.14 -11.28 3.85
CA VAL A 62 -2.50 -10.79 4.03
C VAL A 62 -3.35 -11.22 2.84
N THR A 63 -4.54 -11.76 3.10
CA THR A 63 -5.59 -11.86 2.09
C THR A 63 -6.55 -10.70 2.26
N TYR A 64 -6.72 -9.90 1.21
CA TYR A 64 -7.64 -8.76 1.15
C TYR A 64 -8.87 -9.09 0.30
N GLU A 65 -10.01 -8.52 0.65
CA GLU A 65 -11.09 -8.27 -0.32
C GLU A 65 -10.89 -6.86 -0.87
N VAL A 66 -10.69 -6.74 -2.18
CA VAL A 66 -10.45 -5.48 -2.89
C VAL A 66 -11.62 -5.18 -3.80
N ARG A 67 -12.12 -3.96 -3.76
CA ARG A 67 -13.13 -3.43 -4.69
C ARG A 67 -12.54 -2.24 -5.42
N ALA A 68 -12.28 -2.41 -6.71
CA ALA A 68 -11.89 -1.31 -7.58
C ALA A 68 -13.10 -0.42 -7.91
N ASP A 69 -12.83 0.82 -8.31
CA ASP A 69 -13.87 1.74 -8.78
C ASP A 69 -14.72 1.10 -9.90
N GLY A 70 -16.04 1.25 -9.80
CA GLY A 70 -16.98 0.66 -10.75
C GLY A 70 -17.17 -0.86 -10.68
N SER A 71 -16.40 -1.60 -9.87
CA SER A 71 -16.64 -3.04 -9.66
C SER A 71 -17.71 -3.26 -8.58
N GLN A 72 -18.72 -4.09 -8.89
CA GLN A 72 -19.73 -4.50 -7.92
C GLN A 72 -19.20 -5.59 -6.98
N GLU A 73 -18.44 -6.54 -7.52
CA GLU A 73 -17.93 -7.67 -6.76
C GLU A 73 -16.52 -7.40 -6.22
N PRO A 74 -16.29 -7.59 -4.90
CA PRO A 74 -14.95 -7.66 -4.35
C PRO A 74 -14.16 -8.82 -4.94
N GLN A 75 -12.84 -8.66 -5.00
CA GLN A 75 -11.92 -9.68 -5.46
C GLN A 75 -10.93 -10.01 -4.35
N SER A 76 -10.71 -11.30 -4.14
CA SER A 76 -9.76 -11.78 -3.13
C SER A 76 -8.33 -11.67 -3.68
N VAL A 77 -7.47 -10.89 -3.02
CA VAL A 77 -6.08 -10.67 -3.42
C VAL A 77 -5.17 -11.09 -2.27
N LYS A 78 -4.15 -11.91 -2.56
CA LYS A 78 -3.14 -12.30 -1.58
C LYS A 78 -1.88 -11.47 -1.76
N VAL A 79 -1.41 -10.88 -0.66
CA VAL A 79 -0.28 -9.97 -0.63
C VAL A 79 0.75 -10.44 0.40
N TRP A 80 2.02 -10.46 -0.01
CA TRP A 80 3.16 -10.69 0.87
C TRP A 80 3.92 -9.39 1.00
N PHE A 81 4.26 -9.01 2.22
CA PHE A 81 5.10 -7.88 2.53
C PHE A 81 6.37 -8.39 3.20
N SER A 82 7.53 -8.01 2.69
CA SER A 82 8.77 -8.17 3.45
C SER A 82 8.78 -7.15 4.59
N ALA A 83 9.55 -7.43 5.63
CA ALA A 83 9.89 -6.45 6.65
C ALA A 83 10.38 -5.15 6.00
N GLN A 84 9.97 -4.03 6.60
CA GLN A 84 10.22 -2.67 6.10
C GLN A 84 9.60 -2.39 4.72
N GLY A 85 8.66 -3.21 4.24
CA GLY A 85 7.96 -3.01 2.96
C GLY A 85 8.88 -2.87 1.75
N ALA A 86 10.12 -3.37 1.83
CA ALA A 86 11.12 -3.23 0.77
C ALA A 86 10.73 -4.04 -0.48
N GLN A 87 10.13 -5.20 -0.26
CA GLN A 87 9.59 -6.06 -1.29
C GLN A 87 8.12 -6.40 -0.99
N GLN A 88 7.34 -6.50 -2.06
CA GLN A 88 5.95 -6.91 -1.99
C GLN A 88 5.65 -7.87 -3.13
N ARG A 89 4.80 -8.86 -2.88
CA ARG A 89 4.22 -9.70 -3.93
C ARG A 89 2.71 -9.61 -3.85
N ILE A 90 2.06 -9.45 -4.99
CA ILE A 90 0.61 -9.38 -5.14
C ILE A 90 0.23 -10.46 -6.15
N ASP A 91 -0.53 -11.46 -5.72
CA ASP A 91 -1.08 -12.48 -6.63
C ASP A 91 -2.44 -12.01 -7.16
N SER A 92 -2.70 -12.24 -8.45
CA SER A 92 -4.00 -11.93 -9.05
C SER A 92 -5.11 -12.80 -8.44
N PRO A 93 -6.37 -12.32 -8.38
CA PRO A 93 -7.48 -13.07 -7.78
C PRO A 93 -7.71 -14.45 -8.40
N ASP A 94 -7.47 -14.57 -9.69
CA ASP A 94 -7.60 -15.82 -10.47
C ASP A 94 -6.33 -16.70 -10.44
N GLY A 95 -5.26 -16.25 -9.78
CA GLY A 95 -3.96 -16.92 -9.76
C GLY A 95 -3.27 -17.00 -11.13
N ALA A 96 -3.71 -16.22 -12.12
CA ALA A 96 -3.10 -16.21 -13.46
C ALA A 96 -1.72 -15.53 -13.49
N GLY A 97 -1.44 -14.64 -12.54
CA GLY A 97 -0.17 -13.94 -12.46
C GLY A 97 0.15 -13.40 -11.08
N SER A 98 1.36 -12.86 -10.96
CA SER A 98 1.83 -12.15 -9.78
C SER A 98 2.63 -10.93 -10.17
N THR A 99 2.48 -9.86 -9.37
CA THR A 99 3.28 -8.65 -9.45
C THR A 99 4.20 -8.60 -8.24
N ILE A 100 5.51 -8.50 -8.48
CA ILE A 100 6.51 -8.37 -7.43
C ILE A 100 7.11 -6.97 -7.52
N LEU A 101 7.06 -6.24 -6.42
CA LEU A 101 7.55 -4.89 -6.27
C LEU A 101 8.84 -4.93 -5.45
N ASN A 102 9.90 -4.28 -5.92
CA ASN A 102 11.11 -4.03 -5.15
C ASN A 102 11.39 -2.53 -5.12
N ARG A 103 11.14 -1.91 -3.97
CA ARG A 103 11.28 -0.45 -3.81
C ARG A 103 12.73 -0.01 -3.72
N THR A 104 13.61 -0.87 -3.22
CA THR A 104 15.05 -0.59 -3.09
C THR A 104 15.72 -0.53 -4.45
N SER A 105 15.46 -1.51 -5.33
CA SER A 105 16.00 -1.54 -6.69
C SER A 105 15.14 -0.80 -7.71
N LYS A 106 13.98 -0.27 -7.28
CA LYS A 106 12.96 0.35 -8.14
C LYS A 106 12.50 -0.55 -9.29
N GLU A 107 12.36 -1.84 -9.01
CA GLU A 107 12.01 -2.86 -10.00
C GLU A 107 10.57 -3.36 -9.77
N VAL A 108 9.87 -3.59 -10.88
CA VAL A 108 8.59 -4.31 -10.91
C VAL A 108 8.73 -5.53 -11.80
N VAL A 109 8.45 -6.71 -11.25
CA VAL A 109 8.36 -7.96 -12.00
C VAL A 109 6.89 -8.29 -12.20
N ILE A 110 6.50 -8.54 -13.44
CA ILE A 110 5.17 -9.09 -13.77
C ILE A 110 5.39 -10.52 -14.25
N ALA A 111 4.88 -11.51 -13.51
CA ALA A 111 4.99 -12.93 -13.84
C ALA A 111 3.63 -13.49 -14.25
N LEU A 112 3.59 -14.18 -15.39
CA LEU A 112 2.41 -14.85 -15.92
C LEU A 112 2.57 -16.36 -15.75
N HIS A 113 1.67 -16.97 -14.99
CA HIS A 113 1.87 -18.33 -14.49
C HIS A 113 1.63 -19.41 -15.54
N LYS A 114 0.58 -19.27 -16.36
CA LYS A 114 0.27 -20.23 -17.43
C LYS A 114 1.36 -20.32 -18.51
N PRO A 115 1.85 -19.21 -19.10
CA PRO A 115 2.96 -19.26 -20.05
C PRO A 115 4.34 -19.41 -19.39
N ARG A 116 4.45 -19.32 -18.06
CA ARG A 116 5.73 -19.35 -17.31
C ARG A 116 6.75 -18.33 -17.81
N ILE A 117 6.30 -17.09 -18.00
CA ILE A 117 7.16 -15.98 -18.41
C ILE A 117 7.07 -14.83 -17.40
N TYR A 118 8.07 -13.96 -17.40
CA TYR A 118 8.03 -12.71 -16.66
C TYR A 118 8.70 -11.57 -17.42
N THR A 119 8.35 -10.34 -17.08
CA THR A 119 9.04 -9.13 -17.54
C THR A 119 9.48 -8.31 -16.33
N LYS A 120 10.65 -7.69 -16.41
CA LYS A 120 11.13 -6.67 -15.47
C LYS A 120 10.92 -5.28 -16.03
N LEU A 121 10.45 -4.37 -15.19
CA LEU A 121 10.24 -2.96 -15.49
C LEU A 121 10.97 -2.13 -14.42
N GLU A 122 11.82 -1.21 -14.86
CA GLU A 122 12.43 -0.23 -13.96
C GLU A 122 11.55 1.01 -13.83
N GLN A 123 11.31 1.46 -12.60
CA GLN A 123 10.52 2.66 -12.30
C GLN A 123 11.45 3.83 -11.97
N ARG A 124 11.35 4.93 -12.71
CA ARG A 124 12.19 6.12 -12.47
C ARG A 124 11.81 6.83 -11.17
N ASP A 125 10.51 7.01 -10.99
CA ASP A 125 9.91 7.81 -9.92
C ASP A 125 9.64 7.01 -8.63
N GLY A 126 10.15 5.78 -8.58
CA GLY A 126 9.94 4.84 -7.47
C GLY A 126 8.76 3.90 -7.71
N VAL A 127 8.72 2.82 -6.93
CA VAL A 127 7.69 1.79 -7.05
C VAL A 127 6.55 2.10 -6.08
N ARG A 128 5.38 2.39 -6.65
CA ARG A 128 4.14 2.65 -5.92
C ARG A 128 3.40 1.34 -5.65
N SER A 129 2.62 1.30 -4.58
CA SER A 129 1.80 0.15 -4.20
C SER A 129 0.47 0.63 -3.64
N PRO A 130 -0.67 0.08 -4.08
CA PRO A 130 -1.99 0.42 -3.54
C PRO A 130 -2.24 -0.17 -2.15
N PHE A 131 -1.25 -0.87 -1.57
CA PHE A 131 -1.32 -1.45 -0.23
C PHE A 131 -0.35 -0.79 0.76
N LEU A 132 0.24 0.35 0.37
CA LEU A 132 1.17 1.13 1.19
C LEU A 132 0.71 2.59 1.20
N LEU A 133 1.00 3.29 2.30
CA LEU A 133 0.78 4.72 2.39
C LEU A 133 2.02 5.48 1.88
N ASP A 134 1.85 6.77 1.63
CA ASP A 134 2.90 7.62 1.08
C ASP A 134 3.17 8.89 1.90
N VAL A 135 4.41 9.37 1.84
CA VAL A 135 4.87 10.57 2.55
C VAL A 135 4.20 11.86 2.07
N SER A 136 3.61 11.87 0.87
CA SER A 136 2.89 13.04 0.34
C SER A 136 1.49 13.21 0.93
N MET A 137 0.99 12.22 1.67
CA MET A 137 -0.33 12.25 2.30
C MET A 137 -0.33 13.03 3.62
N GLN A 138 -1.50 13.53 4.01
CA GLN A 138 -1.77 14.11 5.31
C GLN A 138 -2.69 13.18 6.10
N PHE A 139 -2.43 13.06 7.40
CA PHE A 139 -3.10 12.11 8.27
C PHE A 139 -3.80 12.83 9.41
N LYS A 140 -5.03 12.42 9.72
CA LYS A 140 -5.75 12.83 10.91
C LYS A 140 -6.28 11.59 11.60
N ARG A 141 -5.84 11.36 12.84
CA ARG A 141 -6.35 10.28 13.67
C ARG A 141 -7.83 10.51 13.98
N GLU A 142 -8.65 9.48 13.80
CA GLU A 142 -10.09 9.53 14.08
C GLU A 142 -10.50 8.59 15.22
N GLY A 143 -9.79 7.46 15.39
CA GLY A 143 -10.16 6.48 16.41
C GLY A 143 -9.38 5.17 16.30
N GLU A 144 -9.98 4.10 16.78
CA GLU A 144 -9.41 2.76 16.76
C GLU A 144 -10.46 1.73 16.38
N SER A 145 -10.02 0.67 15.72
CA SER A 145 -10.86 -0.43 15.24
C SER A 145 -10.13 -1.77 15.40
N THR A 146 -10.85 -2.87 15.17
CA THR A 146 -10.26 -4.21 15.06
C THR A 146 -10.77 -4.87 13.78
N ILE A 147 -9.84 -5.31 12.92
CA ILE A 147 -10.13 -5.96 11.64
C ILE A 147 -9.36 -7.28 11.58
N ALA A 148 -10.05 -8.37 11.20
CA ALA A 148 -9.48 -9.72 11.21
C ALA A 148 -8.79 -10.09 12.55
N GLY A 149 -9.37 -9.65 13.68
CA GLY A 149 -8.83 -9.87 15.03
C GLY A 149 -7.58 -9.04 15.38
N THR A 150 -7.17 -8.11 14.52
CA THR A 150 -5.99 -7.25 14.74
C THR A 150 -6.41 -5.81 14.98
N HIS A 151 -5.85 -5.19 16.03
CA HIS A 151 -6.09 -3.78 16.37
C HIS A 151 -5.41 -2.85 15.36
N CYS A 152 -6.11 -1.78 14.98
CA CYS A 152 -5.58 -0.73 14.14
C CYS A 152 -6.15 0.64 14.53
N THR A 153 -5.42 1.71 14.20
CA THR A 153 -5.89 3.08 14.32
C THR A 153 -6.60 3.50 13.04
N ASP A 154 -7.76 4.14 13.18
CA ASP A 154 -8.48 4.76 12.07
C ASP A 154 -7.94 6.18 11.79
N TRP A 155 -7.69 6.45 10.51
CA TRP A 155 -7.14 7.69 9.98
C TRP A 155 -8.00 8.21 8.84
N THR A 156 -8.22 9.51 8.82
CA THR A 156 -8.52 10.24 7.58
C THR A 156 -7.21 10.50 6.86
N VAL A 157 -7.14 10.12 5.58
CA VAL A 157 -5.97 10.27 4.71
C VAL A 157 -6.32 11.24 3.59
N THR A 158 -5.59 12.34 3.47
CA THR A 158 -5.81 13.34 2.42
C THR A 158 -4.59 13.40 1.50
N SER A 159 -4.81 13.31 0.19
CA SER A 159 -3.79 13.44 -0.84
C SER A 159 -4.08 14.64 -1.74
N GLY A 160 -3.16 14.98 -2.64
CA GLY A 160 -3.43 15.98 -3.68
C GLY A 160 -4.50 15.54 -4.71
N ARG A 161 -4.95 14.28 -4.66
CA ARG A 161 -5.87 13.67 -5.62
C ARG A 161 -7.26 13.40 -5.02
N GLY A 162 -7.37 13.33 -3.70
CA GLY A 162 -8.63 13.08 -3.02
C GLY A 162 -8.45 12.74 -1.55
N GLN A 163 -9.46 12.08 -0.98
CA GLN A 163 -9.47 11.67 0.41
C GLN A 163 -9.88 10.20 0.53
N ALA A 164 -9.30 9.53 1.52
CA ALA A 164 -9.63 8.18 1.92
C ALA A 164 -9.74 8.09 3.46
N THR A 165 -10.27 6.97 3.92
CA THR A 165 -10.16 6.52 5.31
C THR A 165 -9.31 5.25 5.34
N ALA A 166 -8.44 5.10 6.32
CA ALA A 166 -7.58 3.93 6.47
C ALA A 166 -7.54 3.44 7.92
N CYS A 167 -7.57 2.14 8.14
CA CYS A 167 -7.25 1.53 9.44
C CYS A 167 -5.88 0.88 9.37
N VAL A 168 -4.90 1.39 10.13
CA VAL A 168 -3.49 0.99 10.05
C VAL A 168 -3.01 0.44 11.39
N THR A 169 -2.35 -0.71 11.37
CA THR A 169 -1.76 -1.32 12.56
C THR A 169 -0.56 -0.51 13.07
N SER A 170 -0.18 -0.76 14.33
CA SER A 170 1.02 -0.13 14.92
C SER A 170 2.34 -0.46 14.21
N ASP A 171 2.35 -1.51 13.38
CA ASP A 171 3.49 -1.94 12.57
C ASP A 171 3.32 -1.65 11.07
N GLY A 172 2.29 -0.90 10.66
CA GLY A 172 2.19 -0.33 9.31
C GLY A 172 1.44 -1.14 8.26
N LEU A 173 0.68 -2.16 8.65
CA LEU A 173 -0.25 -2.84 7.75
C LEU A 173 -1.57 -2.06 7.65
N ILE A 174 -2.00 -1.78 6.44
CA ILE A 174 -3.34 -1.28 6.16
C ILE A 174 -4.31 -2.46 6.26
N LEU A 175 -5.24 -2.43 7.23
CA LEU A 175 -6.27 -3.48 7.38
C LEU A 175 -7.58 -3.11 6.70
N ARG A 176 -7.82 -1.82 6.47
CA ARG A 176 -8.98 -1.31 5.73
C ARG A 176 -8.60 -0.02 5.06
N GLU A 177 -9.05 0.19 3.84
CA GLU A 177 -9.00 1.49 3.17
C GLU A 177 -10.27 1.69 2.35
N ASN A 178 -10.74 2.93 2.24
CA ASN A 178 -11.85 3.30 1.36
C ASN A 178 -11.72 4.77 0.93
N GLY A 179 -11.76 5.00 -0.38
CA GLY A 179 -11.70 6.33 -0.99
C GLY A 179 -10.61 6.42 -2.05
N VAL A 180 -10.05 7.61 -2.21
CA VAL A 180 -9.09 7.94 -3.25
C VAL A 180 -7.67 7.89 -2.70
N ASP A 181 -6.82 7.03 -3.27
CA ASP A 181 -5.43 6.89 -2.88
C ASP A 181 -4.54 8.05 -3.40
N ALA A 182 -3.22 7.97 -3.18
CA ALA A 182 -2.29 9.02 -3.64
C ALA A 182 -2.08 9.03 -5.17
N ASP A 183 -2.46 7.96 -5.88
CA ASP A 183 -2.40 7.91 -7.34
C ASP A 183 -3.72 8.42 -7.98
N GLY A 184 -4.74 8.63 -7.15
CA GLY A 184 -6.06 9.11 -7.55
C GLY A 184 -7.01 7.98 -7.91
N ILE A 185 -6.69 6.74 -7.54
CA ILE A 185 -7.53 5.57 -7.78
C ILE A 185 -8.54 5.50 -6.64
N ASN A 186 -9.82 5.47 -6.99
CA ASN A 186 -10.89 5.22 -6.04
C ASN A 186 -11.07 3.72 -5.81
N GLY A 187 -11.25 3.30 -4.58
CA GLY A 187 -11.46 1.90 -4.26
C GLY A 187 -11.63 1.64 -2.77
N ALA A 188 -11.77 0.36 -2.45
CA ALA A 188 -11.78 -0.10 -1.07
C ALA A 188 -11.03 -1.42 -0.94
N LEU A 189 -10.42 -1.64 0.22
CA LEU A 189 -9.84 -2.92 0.60
C LEU A 189 -10.13 -3.23 2.06
N VAL A 190 -10.28 -4.52 2.39
CA VAL A 190 -10.44 -5.00 3.77
C VAL A 190 -9.66 -6.30 3.96
N ALA A 191 -8.77 -6.34 4.94
CA ALA A 191 -8.04 -7.54 5.32
C ALA A 191 -8.99 -8.61 5.89
N LYS A 192 -8.82 -9.84 5.43
CA LYS A 192 -9.59 -11.02 5.87
C LYS A 192 -8.77 -11.96 6.72
N THR A 193 -7.51 -12.17 6.36
CA THR A 193 -6.56 -13.01 7.08
C THR A 193 -5.22 -12.31 7.14
N ILE A 194 -4.50 -12.48 8.26
CA ILE A 194 -3.18 -11.89 8.49
C ILE A 194 -2.30 -12.98 9.11
N SER A 195 -1.09 -13.14 8.60
CA SER A 195 -0.06 -14.03 9.16
C SER A 195 1.28 -13.30 9.20
N TYR A 196 2.02 -13.40 10.30
CA TYR A 196 3.32 -12.76 10.51
C TYR A 196 4.49 -13.76 10.51
N GLU A 197 4.31 -14.89 9.81
CA GLU A 197 5.36 -15.89 9.68
C GLU A 197 6.53 -15.39 8.82
N PRO A 198 7.78 -15.84 9.09
CA PRO A 198 8.93 -15.50 8.25
C PRO A 198 8.70 -15.88 6.78
N ILE A 199 9.03 -14.97 5.87
CA ILE A 199 8.82 -15.18 4.42
C ILE A 199 10.17 -15.50 3.75
N PRO A 200 10.30 -16.65 3.06
CA PRO A 200 11.48 -16.93 2.26
C PRO A 200 11.70 -15.88 1.17
N GLN A 201 12.93 -15.42 1.00
CA GLN A 201 13.29 -14.41 -0.01
C GLN A 201 12.92 -14.82 -1.45
N SER A 202 12.86 -16.12 -1.73
CA SER A 202 12.43 -16.65 -3.02
C SER A 202 10.99 -16.31 -3.39
N VAL A 203 10.13 -15.94 -2.43
CA VAL A 203 8.75 -15.48 -2.69
C VAL A 203 8.77 -14.16 -3.47
N PHE A 204 9.77 -13.31 -3.23
CA PHE A 204 9.96 -12.00 -3.87
C PHE A 204 10.89 -12.06 -5.08
N SER A 205 11.05 -13.25 -5.68
CA SER A 205 11.80 -13.46 -6.92
C SER A 205 10.89 -14.04 -8.00
N PRO A 206 11.20 -13.85 -9.30
CA PRO A 206 10.51 -14.58 -10.36
C PRO A 206 10.53 -16.10 -10.06
N PRO A 207 9.41 -16.82 -10.24
CA PRO A 207 9.40 -18.25 -9.92
C PRO A 207 10.41 -19.04 -10.76
N ALA A 208 10.98 -20.08 -10.16
CA ALA A 208 12.00 -20.90 -10.81
C ALA A 208 11.50 -21.51 -12.13
N GLY A 209 12.34 -21.45 -13.16
CA GLY A 209 12.03 -21.97 -14.50
C GLY A 209 11.00 -21.12 -15.26
N TYR A 210 10.88 -19.83 -14.95
CA TYR A 210 10.19 -18.86 -15.80
C TYR A 210 11.19 -18.19 -16.73
N GLN A 211 10.75 -17.87 -17.95
CA GLN A 211 11.57 -17.19 -18.95
C GLN A 211 11.38 -15.67 -18.88
N GLU A 212 12.47 -14.92 -18.84
CA GLU A 212 12.40 -13.47 -18.93
C GLU A 212 12.11 -13.04 -20.38
N VAL A 213 11.00 -12.35 -20.61
CA VAL A 213 10.68 -11.75 -21.90
C VAL A 213 11.00 -10.26 -21.85
N HIS A 214 12.00 -9.88 -22.64
CA HIS A 214 12.38 -8.49 -22.85
C HIS A 214 11.57 -7.99 -24.05
N ARG A 215 10.52 -7.19 -23.84
CA ARG A 215 9.88 -6.53 -24.99
C ARG A 215 10.94 -5.68 -25.71
N HIS A 216 11.34 -6.10 -26.90
CA HIS A 216 12.13 -5.25 -27.78
C HIS A 216 11.26 -4.05 -28.19
N ARG A 217 11.76 -2.83 -27.89
CA ARG A 217 11.29 -1.49 -28.33
C ARG A 217 9.79 -1.28 -28.51
N ILE A 218 9.16 -0.55 -27.59
CA ILE A 218 8.07 0.36 -27.98
C ILE A 218 8.73 1.58 -28.60
N ALA A 219 8.54 1.79 -29.91
CA ALA A 219 8.87 3.06 -30.57
C ALA A 219 8.06 4.19 -29.91
N PRO A 220 8.59 5.43 -29.80
CA PRO A 220 7.91 6.52 -29.11
C PRO A 220 6.66 6.95 -29.89
N GLY A 221 5.51 6.41 -29.50
CA GLY A 221 4.17 6.81 -29.93
C GLY A 221 3.28 6.82 -28.69
N GLY A 222 2.86 8.02 -28.28
CA GLY A 222 2.27 8.29 -26.98
C GLY A 222 1.02 7.48 -26.63
N GLY A 223 0.90 7.13 -25.35
CA GLY A 223 -0.30 6.53 -24.79
C GLY A 223 -0.08 5.94 -23.41
N ALA A 224 -0.53 6.67 -22.39
CA ALA A 224 -0.85 6.29 -21.02
C ALA A 224 0.22 5.54 -20.18
N ALA A 225 0.77 6.28 -19.20
CA ALA A 225 1.51 5.74 -18.07
C ALA A 225 0.59 4.92 -17.14
N GLY A 226 1.13 3.78 -16.68
CA GLY A 226 0.91 3.19 -15.35
C GLY A 226 -0.53 3.08 -14.84
N ALA A 227 -1.21 1.99 -15.20
CA ALA A 227 -2.23 1.41 -14.35
C ALA A 227 -1.73 0.03 -13.87
N PRO A 228 -1.78 -0.29 -12.56
CA PRO A 228 -1.57 -1.67 -12.11
C PRO A 228 -2.62 -2.56 -12.79
N VAL A 229 -2.19 -3.69 -13.33
CA VAL A 229 -3.09 -4.69 -13.92
C VAL A 229 -3.86 -5.36 -12.78
N LEU A 230 -4.97 -4.74 -12.39
CA LEU A 230 -6.06 -5.38 -11.65
C LEU A 230 -7.26 -5.68 -12.57
N GLY A 231 -7.07 -5.61 -13.89
CA GLY A 231 -8.10 -5.91 -14.88
C GLY A 231 -8.21 -7.41 -15.18
N PRO A 232 -9.43 -7.95 -15.38
CA PRO A 232 -9.61 -9.32 -15.84
C PRO A 232 -9.13 -9.47 -17.28
N VAL A 233 -8.22 -10.41 -17.54
CA VAL A 233 -7.89 -10.86 -18.90
C VAL A 233 -8.90 -11.91 -19.33
N GLY A 234 -9.94 -11.48 -20.05
CA GLY A 234 -10.94 -12.40 -20.59
C GLY A 234 -11.63 -11.85 -21.83
N ALA A 235 -11.10 -12.18 -23.02
CA ALA A 235 -11.82 -12.65 -24.20
C ALA A 235 -10.94 -12.48 -25.45
N ALA A 236 -10.34 -13.58 -25.90
CA ALA A 236 -9.93 -13.75 -27.29
C ALA A 236 -11.02 -14.59 -28.00
N GLY A 237 -11.40 -14.15 -29.20
CA GLY A 237 -12.35 -14.79 -30.11
C GLY A 237 -12.88 -13.73 -31.07
N GLU A 238 -12.09 -13.34 -32.08
CA GLU A 238 -12.16 -13.84 -33.46
C GLU A 238 -13.35 -13.30 -34.27
N GLY A 239 -13.04 -12.69 -35.43
CA GLY A 239 -13.99 -12.54 -36.54
C GLY A 239 -14.31 -11.10 -36.95
N ALA A 240 -13.43 -10.50 -37.73
CA ALA A 240 -13.78 -9.37 -38.58
C ALA A 240 -14.56 -9.86 -39.81
N ALA A 241 -15.71 -9.26 -40.11
CA ALA A 241 -16.20 -9.10 -41.48
C ALA A 241 -17.20 -7.93 -41.58
N THR A 242 -16.81 -6.96 -42.39
CA THR A 242 -17.55 -5.79 -42.85
C THR A 242 -18.79 -6.17 -43.68
N VAL A 243 -19.82 -5.32 -43.71
CA VAL A 243 -20.46 -4.72 -44.92
C VAL A 243 -21.82 -4.08 -44.56
N THR A 244 -21.95 -2.82 -44.97
CA THR A 244 -23.06 -1.84 -44.86
C THR A 244 -24.19 -2.11 -45.90
N PRO A 245 -25.13 -1.18 -46.19
CA PRO A 245 -26.38 -0.75 -45.51
C PRO A 245 -27.69 -1.14 -46.27
N ALA A 246 -28.87 -0.80 -45.70
CA ALA A 246 -30.01 -0.11 -46.34
C ALA A 246 -31.42 -0.58 -45.87
N SER A 247 -32.27 0.41 -45.54
CA SER A 247 -33.75 0.41 -45.51
C SER A 247 -34.37 0.11 -46.90
N PRO A 248 -35.71 -0.01 -47.14
CA PRO A 248 -36.91 0.30 -46.33
C PRO A 248 -37.97 -0.85 -46.34
N ALA A 249 -39.13 -0.81 -45.65
CA ALA A 249 -40.43 -0.27 -46.08
C ALA A 249 -41.50 -0.78 -45.08
N ALA A 250 -42.35 0.06 -44.50
CA ALA A 250 -43.69 0.48 -44.95
C ALA A 250 -44.86 -0.48 -44.57
N GLY A 251 -45.94 0.11 -44.01
CA GLY A 251 -47.26 -0.50 -43.85
C GLY A 251 -47.83 -0.31 -42.44
N GLN A 252 -48.48 0.81 -42.12
CA GLN A 252 -49.96 1.02 -42.17
C GLN A 252 -50.70 0.24 -41.06
N SER A 253 -51.71 0.72 -40.35
CA SER A 253 -52.59 1.90 -40.38
C SER A 253 -53.46 1.84 -39.10
N GLY A 254 -54.02 2.96 -38.64
CA GLY A 254 -55.17 2.92 -37.71
C GLY A 254 -55.29 4.12 -36.78
N ALA A 255 -55.95 5.18 -37.25
CA ALA A 255 -56.38 6.33 -36.46
C ALA A 255 -57.75 6.07 -35.79
N VAL A 256 -57.99 6.64 -34.60
CA VAL A 256 -59.30 7.21 -34.18
C VAL A 256 -59.06 8.36 -33.20
N ALA A 257 -59.90 9.39 -33.31
CA ALA A 257 -59.80 10.74 -32.75
C ALA A 257 -60.52 10.94 -31.40
N SER A 258 -60.25 12.11 -30.80
CA SER A 258 -61.07 12.93 -29.86
C SER A 258 -61.48 12.27 -28.53
N ASP A 259 -61.48 12.89 -27.35
CA ASP A 259 -62.01 14.20 -26.96
C ASP A 259 -61.76 14.44 -25.44
N ALA A 260 -62.05 15.66 -24.98
CA ALA A 260 -62.45 16.07 -23.63
C ALA A 260 -61.41 16.45 -22.52
N ALA A 261 -61.42 17.77 -22.25
CA ALA A 261 -61.55 18.47 -20.95
C ALA A 261 -60.42 18.30 -19.90
N SER A 262 -59.68 19.33 -19.45
CA SER A 262 -60.06 20.61 -18.82
C SER A 262 -60.95 20.47 -17.58
N GLY A 263 -60.38 20.67 -16.38
CA GLY A 263 -61.16 21.07 -15.21
C GLY A 263 -60.64 20.63 -13.84
N ARG A 264 -59.93 21.56 -13.19
CA ARG A 264 -59.72 21.77 -11.73
C ARG A 264 -58.81 20.84 -10.95
#